data_AF-A0A1E4F0T3-F1
#
_entry.id   AF-A0A1E4F0T3-F1
#
_cell.length_a   1.000
_cell.length_b   1.000
_cell.length_c   1.000
_cell.angle_alpha   90.00
_cell.angle_beta   90.00
_cell.angle_gamma   90.00
#
_symmetry.space_group_name_H-M   'P 1'
#
loop_
_entity.id
_entity.type
_entity.pdbx_description
1 polymer ?
#
loop_
_entity_poly.entity_id
_entity_poly.type
_entity_poly.pdbx_seq_one_letter_code
_entity_poly.pdbx_strand_id
1 'polypeptide(L)'
;MERQSEVLTTTIEIEGVRYTADYFVERDMLYANIGGRIMLHALGPRGAEETVKSLLRGFAEKDRYRSSLLQTWDPAQANMG
;
A
#
# COMPACT_ATOMS: atom_id res chain seq x y z
N MET A 1 -17.48 -2.66 -27.13
CA MET A 1 -16.36 -3.53 -26.72
C MET A 1 -15.91 -3.07 -25.35
N GLU A 2 -16.31 -3.77 -24.29
CA GLU A 2 -15.75 -3.55 -22.95
C GLU A 2 -14.32 -4.09 -22.96
N ARG A 3 -13.32 -3.21 -22.84
CA ARG A 3 -11.95 -3.66 -22.55
C ARG A 3 -11.93 -3.97 -21.06
N GLN A 4 -11.98 -5.24 -20.68
CA GLN A 4 -11.67 -5.63 -19.32
C GLN A 4 -10.22 -5.24 -19.04
N SER A 5 -10.01 -4.27 -18.17
CA SER A 5 -8.68 -3.94 -17.66
C SER A 5 -8.13 -5.15 -16.91
N GLU A 6 -6.94 -5.61 -17.28
CA GLU A 6 -6.26 -6.71 -16.61
C GLU A 6 -5.91 -6.31 -15.18
N VAL A 7 -6.25 -7.16 -14.21
CA VAL A 7 -5.84 -7.00 -12.82
C VAL A 7 -4.45 -7.59 -12.67
N LEU A 8 -3.51 -6.75 -12.26
CA LEU A 8 -2.10 -7.07 -12.06
C LEU A 8 -1.78 -7.05 -10.57
N THR A 9 -0.82 -7.85 -10.15
CA THR A 9 -0.34 -7.88 -8.76
C THR A 9 1.11 -7.42 -8.73
N THR A 10 1.45 -6.53 -7.79
CA THR A 10 2.85 -6.15 -7.50
C THR A 10 3.18 -6.42 -6.05
N THR A 11 4.45 -6.71 -5.77
CA THR A 11 4.95 -6.97 -4.42
C THR A 11 6.24 -6.20 -4.21
N ILE A 12 6.40 -5.61 -3.02
CA ILE A 12 7.67 -5.07 -2.55
C ILE A 12 8.07 -5.77 -1.26
N GLU A 13 9.37 -5.80 -0.97
CA GLU A 13 9.91 -6.29 0.29
C GLU A 13 10.64 -5.14 1.00
N ILE A 14 10.29 -4.91 2.27
CA ILE A 14 10.91 -3.89 3.13
C ILE A 14 11.23 -4.57 4.46
N GLU A 15 12.51 -4.60 4.84
CA GLU A 15 12.99 -5.20 6.10
C GLU A 15 12.51 -6.66 6.30
N GLY A 16 12.43 -7.44 5.21
CA GLY A 16 11.97 -8.83 5.22
C GLY A 16 10.45 -9.01 5.27
N VAL A 17 9.67 -7.93 5.34
CA VAL A 17 8.21 -7.95 5.25
C VAL A 17 7.77 -7.71 3.81
N ARG A 18 6.92 -8.61 3.30
CA ARG A 18 6.34 -8.49 1.96
C ARG A 18 5.02 -7.75 2.01
N TYR A 19 4.90 -6.74 1.15
CA TYR A 19 3.67 -5.99 0.93
C TYR A 19 3.22 -6.24 -0.50
N THR A 20 1.96 -6.58 -0.68
CA THR A 20 1.37 -6.91 -1.98
C THR A 20 0.19 -5.99 -2.26
N ALA A 21 0.00 -5.64 -3.54
CA ALA A 21 -1.17 -4.92 -4.00
C ALA A 21 -1.61 -5.40 -5.38
N ASP A 22 -2.92 -5.40 -5.56
CA ASP A 22 -3.57 -5.63 -6.85
C ASP A 22 -3.94 -4.30 -7.46
N TYR A 23 -3.81 -4.15 -8.77
CA TYR A 23 -4.14 -2.92 -9.46
C TYR A 23 -4.58 -3.15 -10.90
N PHE A 24 -5.32 -2.20 -11.44
CA PHE A 24 -5.62 -2.14 -12.87
C PHE A 24 -5.66 -0.68 -13.34
N VAL A 25 -5.55 -0.49 -14.65
CA VAL A 25 -5.63 0.83 -15.28
C VAL A 25 -6.87 0.91 -16.15
N GLU A 26 -7.66 1.96 -15.97
CA GLU A 26 -8.78 2.28 -16.84
C GLU A 26 -8.78 3.78 -17.12
N ARG A 27 -8.82 4.17 -18.41
CA ARG A 27 -8.90 5.58 -18.85
C ARG A 27 -7.88 6.50 -18.16
N ASP A 28 -6.61 6.09 -18.18
CA ASP A 28 -5.48 6.81 -17.53
C ASP A 28 -5.59 6.96 -16.00
N MET A 29 -6.51 6.24 -15.38
CA MET A 29 -6.65 6.13 -13.93
C MET A 29 -6.14 4.78 -13.46
N LEU A 30 -5.28 4.82 -12.45
CA LEU A 30 -4.81 3.69 -11.69
C LEU A 30 -5.75 3.43 -10.52
N TYR A 31 -6.25 2.20 -10.42
CA TYR A 31 -7.00 1.68 -9.29
C TYR A 31 -6.13 0.65 -8.60
N ALA A 32 -5.75 0.88 -7.33
CA ALA A 32 -4.88 -0.02 -6.59
C ALA A 32 -5.50 -0.42 -5.25
N ASN A 33 -5.57 -1.71 -4.95
CA ASN A 33 -5.95 -2.25 -3.65
C ASN A 33 -4.69 -2.39 -2.78
N ILE A 34 -4.53 -1.48 -1.82
CA ILE A 34 -3.40 -1.44 -0.90
C ILE A 34 -3.93 -1.58 0.52
N GLY A 35 -3.55 -2.65 1.22
CA GLY A 35 -3.98 -2.89 2.61
C GLY A 35 -5.50 -2.98 2.77
N GLY A 36 -6.19 -3.54 1.77
CA GLY A 36 -7.66 -3.67 1.75
C GLY A 36 -8.41 -2.37 1.40
N ARG A 37 -7.69 -1.34 0.90
CA ARG A 37 -8.28 -0.06 0.51
C ARG A 37 -8.00 0.23 -0.95
N ILE A 38 -9.04 0.60 -1.69
CA ILE A 38 -8.91 1.05 -3.06
C ILE A 38 -8.40 2.50 -3.07
N MET A 39 -7.27 2.72 -3.71
CA MET A 39 -6.68 4.03 -3.99
C MET A 39 -6.83 4.33 -5.48
N LEU A 40 -7.37 5.51 -5.78
CA LEU A 40 -7.39 6.04 -7.14
C LEU A 40 -6.24 7.03 -7.31
N HIS A 41 -5.53 6.92 -8.42
CA HIS A 41 -4.47 7.84 -8.77
C HIS A 41 -4.42 8.06 -10.28
N ALA A 42 -4.02 9.23 -10.74
CA ALA A 42 -3.70 9.41 -12.16
C ALA A 42 -2.48 8.55 -12.52
N LEU A 43 -2.49 7.94 -13.71
CA LEU A 43 -1.36 7.19 -14.22
C LEU A 43 -0.17 8.15 -14.41
N GLY A 44 0.87 7.98 -13.57
CA GLY A 44 2.06 8.81 -13.63
C GLY A 44 2.93 8.50 -14.85
N PRO A 45 3.90 9.38 -15.18
CA PRO A 45 4.82 9.19 -16.31
C PRO A 45 5.75 7.97 -16.17
N ARG A 46 5.84 7.39 -14.97
CA ARG A 46 6.63 6.19 -14.66
C ARG A 46 5.86 4.88 -14.89
N GLY A 47 4.59 4.95 -15.26
CA GLY A 47 3.72 3.80 -15.45
C GLY A 47 3.03 3.32 -14.17
N ALA A 48 2.12 2.36 -14.34
CA ALA A 48 1.21 1.90 -13.29
C ALA A 48 1.96 1.18 -12.16
N GLU A 49 2.77 0.18 -12.50
CA GLU A 49 3.48 -0.65 -11.53
C GLU A 49 4.37 0.20 -10.60
N GLU A 50 5.16 1.12 -11.15
CA GLU A 50 6.07 1.97 -10.38
C GLU A 50 5.31 2.95 -9.47
N THR A 51 4.15 3.44 -9.95
CA THR A 51 3.24 4.25 -9.13
C THR A 51 2.69 3.43 -7.97
N VAL A 52 2.24 2.19 -8.21
CA VAL A 52 1.75 1.29 -7.15
C VAL A 52 2.87 0.98 -6.16
N LYS A 53 4.08 0.63 -6.60
CA LYS A 53 5.23 0.38 -5.70
C LYS A 53 5.52 1.58 -4.80
N SER A 54 5.44 2.79 -5.34
CA SER A 54 5.61 4.03 -4.57
C SER A 54 4.52 4.21 -3.50
N LEU A 55 3.25 3.97 -3.86
CA LEU A 55 2.14 4.00 -2.92
C LEU A 55 2.27 2.91 -1.85
N LEU A 56 2.71 1.71 -2.24
CA LEU A 56 2.90 0.56 -1.38
C LEU A 56 4.00 0.80 -0.35
N ARG A 57 5.09 1.45 -0.75
CA ARG A 57 6.16 1.87 0.16
C ARG A 57 5.66 2.88 1.19
N GLY A 58 4.92 3.91 0.76
CA GLY A 58 4.34 4.88 1.68
C GLY A 58 3.30 4.27 2.62
N PHE A 59 2.57 3.24 2.18
CA PHE A 59 1.71 2.44 3.05
C PHE A 59 2.51 1.67 4.11
N ALA A 60 3.55 0.94 3.70
CA ALA A 60 4.40 0.17 4.60
C ALA A 60 5.06 1.05 5.68
N GLU A 61 5.54 2.24 5.32
CA GLU A 61 6.11 3.20 6.28
C GLU A 61 5.10 3.63 7.34
N LYS A 62 3.85 3.91 6.93
CA LYS A 62 2.75 4.27 7.85
C LYS A 62 2.33 3.09 8.73
N ASP A 63 2.26 1.89 8.17
CA ASP A 63 1.90 0.68 8.89
C ASP A 63 2.93 0.35 9.98
N ARG A 64 4.22 0.48 9.65
CA ARG A 64 5.31 0.33 10.61
C ARG A 64 5.24 1.37 11.72
N TYR A 65 5.04 2.64 11.37
CA TYR A 65 4.92 3.71 12.36
C TYR A 65 3.77 3.44 13.34
N ARG A 66 2.60 3.03 12.84
CA ARG A 66 1.46 2.64 13.69
C ARG A 66 1.81 1.47 14.60
N SER A 67 2.47 0.45 14.07
CA SER A 67 2.90 -0.72 14.85
C SER A 67 3.88 -0.33 15.97
N SER A 68 4.82 0.58 15.71
CA SER A 68 5.74 1.08 16.74
C SER A 68 5.05 1.90 17.83
N LEU A 69 4.03 2.69 17.48
CA LEU A 69 3.25 3.45 18.47
C LEU A 69 2.46 2.52 19.39
N LEU A 70 1.86 1.46 18.82
CA LEU A 70 1.13 0.45 19.60
C LEU A 70 2.07 -0.35 20.52
N GLN A 71 3.30 -0.63 20.11
CA GLN A 71 4.31 -1.25 20.99
C GLN A 71 4.79 -0.31 22.10
N THR A 72 4.84 1.01 21.84
CA THR A 72 5.21 1.99 22.86
C THR A 72 4.08 2.20 23.87
N TRP A 73 2.83 2.04 23.44
CA TRP A 73 1.62 2.08 24.26
C TRP A 73 1.34 0.70 24.88
N ASP A 74 2.27 0.18 25.69
CA ASP A 74 1.97 -0.96 26.55
C ASP A 74 1.31 -0.47 27.86
N PRO A 75 -0.01 -0.64 28.04
CA PRO A 75 -0.71 -0.16 29.23
C PRO A 75 -0.25 -0.86 30.52
N ALA A 76 0.53 -1.95 30.44
CA ALA A 76 1.12 -2.58 31.63
C ALA A 76 2.22 -1.72 32.28
N GLN A 77 2.88 -0.82 31.53
CA GLN A 77 3.85 0.13 32.09
C GLN A 77 3.20 1.41 32.65
N ALA A 78 2.00 1.77 32.18
CA ALA A 78 1.31 2.99 32.61
C ALA A 78 0.65 2.89 34.02
N ASN A 79 0.55 1.69 34.59
CA ASN A 79 -0.04 1.43 35.92
C ASN A 79 0.99 1.09 37.02
N MET A 80 2.29 1.34 36.79
CA MET A 80 3.35 1.21 37.81
C MET A 80 3.95 2.57 38.24
N GLY A 81 3.19 3.66 38.11
CA GLY A 81 3.58 5.01 38.55
C GLY A 81 2.74 5.51 39.71
#